data_AF-A0A497C062-F1
#
_entry.id   AF-A0A497C062-F1
#
_cell.length_a   1.000
_cell.length_b   1.000
_cell.length_c   1.000
_cell.angle_alpha   90.00
_cell.angle_beta   90.00
_cell.angle_gamma   90.00
#
_symmetry.space_group_name_H-M   'P 1'
#
loop_
_entity.id
_entity.type
_entity.pdbx_description
1 polymer ?
#
loop_
_entity_poly.entity_id
_entity_poly.type
_entity_poly.pdbx_seq_one_letter_code
_entity_poly.pdbx_strand_id
1 'polypeptide(L)'
;MSRPIWFVNFLKRVYPARRPIARLTKLPLIGDLVDHFLFRGDEIYVLPKDQAIQINAPLNPPESTIIPSEIVEHYINQASHHWIMDFCICREGEGCQDYPHDLGCIFLGKPVLQINSKLGRLV
;
A
#
# COMPACT_ATOMS: atom_id res chain seq x y z
N MET A 1 9.56 6.99 -16.90
CA MET A 1 8.50 7.81 -17.54
C MET A 1 7.30 7.83 -16.62
N SER A 2 6.69 8.99 -16.41
CA SER A 2 5.57 9.09 -15.47
C SER A 2 4.36 8.29 -15.96
N ARG A 3 3.69 7.54 -15.07
CA ARG A 3 2.52 6.72 -15.47
C ARG A 3 1.39 7.63 -16.00
N PRO A 4 0.76 7.31 -17.15
CA PRO A 4 -0.33 8.12 -17.70
C PRO A 4 -1.55 8.17 -16.77
N ILE A 5 -2.21 9.32 -16.66
CA ILE A 5 -3.42 9.50 -15.83
C ILE A 5 -4.57 8.58 -16.29
N TRP A 6 -4.70 8.35 -17.59
CA TRP A 6 -5.70 7.44 -18.14
C TRP A 6 -5.57 6.02 -17.56
N PHE A 7 -4.33 5.54 -17.36
CA PHE A 7 -4.07 4.24 -16.75
C PHE A 7 -4.55 4.20 -15.30
N VAL A 8 -4.33 5.28 -14.53
CA VAL A 8 -4.82 5.37 -13.15
C VAL A 8 -6.35 5.38 -13.09
N ASN A 9 -7.01 6.13 -13.98
CA ASN A 9 -8.47 6.15 -14.06
C ASN A 9 -9.06 4.79 -14.46
N PHE A 10 -8.39 4.08 -15.39
CA PHE A 10 -8.73 2.72 -15.74
C PHE A 10 -8.61 1.79 -14.53
N LEU A 11 -7.49 1.84 -13.80
CA LEU A 11 -7.30 1.05 -12.58
C LEU A 11 -8.38 1.33 -11.53
N LYS A 12 -8.70 2.61 -11.27
CA LYS A 12 -9.80 2.99 -10.36
C LYS A 12 -11.13 2.35 -10.76
N ARG A 13 -11.44 2.34 -12.05
CA ARG A 13 -12.70 1.77 -12.58
C ARG A 13 -12.76 0.24 -12.46
N VAL A 14 -11.63 -0.44 -12.62
CA VAL A 14 -11.54 -1.90 -12.50
C VAL A 14 -11.39 -2.34 -11.04
N TYR A 15 -10.98 -1.44 -10.15
CA TYR A 15 -10.71 -1.73 -8.73
C TYR A 15 -11.86 -2.42 -7.98
N PRO A 16 -13.15 -2.04 -8.13
CA PRO A 16 -14.25 -2.77 -7.50
C PRO A 16 -14.32 -4.27 -7.86
N ALA A 17 -13.85 -4.64 -9.06
CA ALA A 17 -13.81 -6.01 -9.55
C ALA A 17 -12.59 -6.80 -9.05
N ARG A 18 -11.74 -6.23 -8.19
CA ARG A 18 -10.55 -6.92 -7.65
C ARG A 18 -10.87 -8.20 -6.90
N ARG A 19 -11.99 -8.25 -6.16
CA ARG A 19 -12.40 -9.41 -5.36
C ARG A 19 -12.67 -10.66 -6.23
N PRO A 20 -13.52 -10.61 -7.27
CA PRO A 20 -13.70 -11.76 -8.15
C PRO A 20 -12.41 -12.12 -8.92
N ILE A 21 -11.61 -11.13 -9.35
CA ILE A 21 -10.33 -11.39 -10.04
C ILE A 21 -9.37 -12.16 -9.11
N ALA A 22 -9.22 -11.73 -7.85
CA ALA A 22 -8.40 -12.42 -6.86
C ALA A 22 -8.95 -13.79 -6.44
N ARG A 23 -10.24 -14.08 -6.67
CA ARG A 23 -10.77 -15.45 -6.50
C ARG A 23 -10.36 -16.35 -7.65
N LEU A 24 -10.26 -15.81 -8.87
CA LEU A 24 -9.87 -16.56 -10.06
C LEU A 24 -8.40 -17.02 -10.01
N THR A 25 -7.53 -16.25 -9.38
CA THR A 25 -6.10 -16.59 -9.20
C THR A 25 -5.88 -17.79 -8.27
N LYS A 26 -6.91 -18.33 -7.62
CA LYS A 26 -6.83 -19.58 -6.85
C LYS A 26 -6.67 -20.83 -7.72
N LEU A 27 -6.91 -20.71 -9.03
CA LEU A 27 -6.66 -21.80 -9.98
C LEU A 27 -5.14 -21.85 -10.27
N PRO A 28 -4.49 -23.02 -10.14
CA PRO A 28 -3.02 -23.13 -10.12
C PRO A 28 -2.35 -22.52 -11.36
N LEU A 29 -2.89 -22.78 -12.55
CA LEU A 29 -2.35 -22.21 -13.81
C LEU A 29 -2.52 -20.70 -13.92
N ILE A 30 -3.64 -20.16 -13.43
CA ILE A 30 -3.94 -18.72 -13.53
C ILE A 30 -3.16 -17.96 -12.45
N GLY A 31 -3.06 -18.52 -11.25
CA GLY A 31 -2.29 -17.95 -10.15
C GLY A 31 -0.82 -17.80 -10.52
N ASP A 32 -0.18 -18.89 -10.97
CA ASP A 32 1.24 -18.89 -11.34
C ASP A 32 1.53 -17.91 -12.50
N LEU A 33 0.62 -17.83 -13.48
CA LEU A 33 0.73 -16.89 -14.59
C LEU A 33 0.67 -15.44 -14.08
N VAL A 34 -0.34 -15.12 -13.26
CA VAL A 34 -0.52 -13.77 -12.72
C VAL A 34 0.66 -13.36 -11.84
N ASP A 35 1.15 -14.26 -11.00
CA ASP A 35 2.32 -14.02 -10.15
C ASP A 35 3.58 -13.74 -10.98
N HIS A 36 3.86 -14.60 -11.97
CA HIS A 36 5.00 -14.46 -12.86
C HIS A 36 5.00 -13.13 -13.63
N PHE A 37 3.83 -12.70 -14.12
CA PHE A 37 3.72 -11.52 -14.97
C PHE A 37 3.61 -10.20 -14.20
N LEU A 38 3.01 -10.20 -13.00
CA LEU A 38 2.66 -8.96 -12.30
C LEU A 38 3.34 -8.76 -10.95
N PHE A 39 3.69 -9.82 -10.22
CA PHE A 39 4.14 -9.72 -8.81
C PHE A 39 5.54 -10.27 -8.56
N ARG A 40 6.17 -10.86 -9.58
CA ARG A 40 7.51 -11.42 -9.47
C ARG A 40 8.53 -10.36 -9.04
N GLY A 41 9.07 -10.54 -7.83
CA GLY A 41 10.07 -9.65 -7.24
C GLY A 41 9.48 -8.55 -6.35
N ASP A 42 8.16 -8.51 -6.18
CA ASP A 42 7.50 -7.62 -5.21
C ASP A 42 7.47 -8.28 -3.83
N GLU A 43 7.79 -7.52 -2.79
CA GLU A 43 7.68 -7.93 -1.40
C GLU A 43 6.74 -6.99 -0.65
N ILE A 44 5.85 -7.56 0.16
CA ILE A 44 4.91 -6.79 0.99
C ILE A 44 5.07 -7.25 2.43
N TYR A 45 5.49 -6.32 3.28
CA TYR A 45 5.56 -6.51 4.73
C TYR A 45 4.44 -5.73 5.40
N VAL A 46 3.66 -6.40 6.25
CA VAL A 46 2.58 -5.77 7.02
C VAL A 46 3.03 -5.66 8.47
N LEU A 47 3.26 -4.43 8.91
CA LEU A 47 3.62 -4.15 10.29
C LEU A 47 2.36 -4.09 11.16
N PRO A 48 2.39 -4.68 12.37
CA PRO A 48 1.29 -4.55 13.32
C PRO A 48 1.19 -3.12 13.86
N LYS A 49 0.11 -2.80 14.56
CA LYS A 49 0.01 -1.55 15.31
C LYS A 49 0.84 -1.65 16.59
N ASP A 50 1.39 -0.53 17.04
CA ASP A 50 2.23 -0.42 18.24
C ASP A 50 1.60 -1.05 19.48
N GLN A 51 0.28 -0.92 19.62
CA GLN A 51 -0.49 -1.57 20.66
C GLN A 51 -1.43 -2.59 20.05
N ALA A 52 -0.94 -3.82 19.88
CA ALA A 52 -1.78 -4.98 19.63
C ALA A 52 -2.01 -5.69 20.99
N ILE A 53 -3.07 -5.30 21.71
CA ILE A 53 -3.46 -6.02 22.93
C ILE A 53 -4.02 -7.38 22.52
N GLN A 54 -3.33 -8.45 22.88
CA GLN A 54 -3.88 -9.80 22.74
C GLN A 54 -5.00 -9.99 23.76
N ILE A 55 -6.24 -10.16 23.28
CA ILE A 55 -7.38 -10.47 24.13
C ILE A 55 -7.20 -11.89 24.67
N ASN A 56 -7.20 -12.07 25.99
CA ASN A 56 -7.05 -13.34 26.72
C ASN A 56 -5.65 -13.99 26.74
N ALA A 57 -4.56 -13.22 26.62
CA ALA A 57 -3.19 -13.73 26.82
C ALA A 57 -2.58 -13.22 28.13
N PRO A 58 -1.78 -14.04 28.87
CA PRO A 58 -1.03 -13.57 30.03
C PRO A 58 0.02 -12.54 29.58
N LEU A 59 0.03 -11.38 30.23
CA LEU A 59 0.99 -10.31 29.97
C LEU A 59 2.32 -10.65 30.67
N ASN A 60 3.32 -11.10 29.91
CA ASN A 60 4.70 -11.15 30.38
C ASN A 60 5.28 -9.73 30.42
N PRO A 61 6.25 -9.43 31.33
CA PRO A 61 6.94 -8.15 31.34
C PRO A 61 7.58 -7.87 29.98
N PRO A 62 7.56 -6.62 29.48
CA PRO A 62 7.99 -6.32 28.13
C PRO A 62 9.50 -6.56 27.99
N GLU A 63 9.89 -7.59 27.25
CA GLU A 63 11.20 -7.64 26.59
C GLU A 63 11.24 -6.50 25.57
N SER A 64 12.40 -5.84 25.42
CA SER A 64 12.62 -4.72 24.50
C SER A 64 12.09 -5.02 23.10
N THR A 65 10.85 -4.62 22.83
CA THR A 65 10.14 -4.93 21.60
C THR A 65 10.24 -3.73 20.68
N ILE A 66 10.77 -3.94 19.48
CA ILE A 66 10.81 -2.92 18.43
C ILE A 66 9.39 -2.45 18.16
N ILE A 67 9.14 -1.15 18.28
CA ILE A 67 7.81 -0.58 18.06
C ILE A 67 7.61 -0.43 16.54
N PRO A 68 6.53 -0.99 15.95
CA PRO A 68 6.26 -0.90 14.52
C PRO A 68 6.34 0.52 13.94
N SER A 69 5.89 1.55 14.67
CA SER A 69 6.02 2.94 14.25
C SER A 69 7.47 3.42 14.13
N GLU A 70 8.39 2.93 14.97
CA GLU A 70 9.82 3.25 14.86
C GLU A 70 10.42 2.71 13.57
N ILE A 71 9.96 1.54 13.10
CA ILE A 71 10.37 0.98 11.80
C ILE A 71 9.89 1.90 10.67
N VAL A 72 8.63 2.34 10.73
CA VAL A 72 8.07 3.27 9.73
C VAL A 72 8.84 4.59 9.73
N GLU A 73 9.08 5.18 10.90
CA GLU A 73 9.84 6.42 11.06
C GLU A 73 11.26 6.28 10.54
N HIS A 74 11.93 5.15 10.82
CA HIS A 74 13.28 4.86 10.32
C HIS A 74 13.35 4.92 8.79
N TYR A 75 12.44 4.22 8.10
CA TYR A 75 12.43 4.21 6.64
C TYR A 75 12.02 5.55 6.03
N ILE A 76 11.11 6.29 6.69
CA ILE A 76 10.80 7.66 6.29
C ILE A 76 12.07 8.51 6.39
N ASN A 77 12.77 8.51 7.53
CA ASN A 77 13.95 9.36 7.72
C ASN A 77 15.14 8.98 6.82
N GLN A 78 15.27 7.72 6.42
CA GLN A 78 16.34 7.26 5.53
C GLN A 78 16.04 7.44 4.03
N ALA A 79 14.78 7.60 3.66
CA ALA A 79 14.41 7.71 2.24
C ALA A 79 14.98 8.99 1.63
N SER A 80 15.60 8.86 0.46
CA SER A 80 16.16 10.00 -0.29
C SER A 80 15.11 10.95 -0.87
N HIS A 81 13.87 10.47 -1.02
CA HIS A 81 12.78 11.20 -1.66
C HIS A 81 11.46 10.76 -1.01
N HIS A 82 10.56 11.71 -0.80
CA HIS A 82 9.24 11.48 -0.22
C HIS A 82 8.18 11.98 -1.17
N TRP A 83 7.16 11.16 -1.38
CA TRP A 83 6.00 11.55 -2.18
C TRP A 83 4.73 11.34 -1.39
N ILE A 84 3.91 12.37 -1.32
CA ILE A 84 2.60 12.32 -0.68
C ILE A 84 1.54 12.41 -1.77
N MET A 85 0.69 11.40 -1.84
CA MET A 85 -0.50 11.43 -2.69
C MET A 85 -1.51 12.44 -2.14
N ASP A 86 -2.18 13.19 -3.03
CA ASP A 86 -3.22 14.14 -2.64
C ASP A 86 -4.55 13.45 -2.28
N PHE A 87 -4.69 12.17 -2.61
CA PHE A 87 -5.87 11.37 -2.33
C PHE A 87 -5.56 9.86 -2.23
N CYS A 88 -6.47 9.11 -1.61
CA CYS A 88 -6.39 7.65 -1.51
C CYS A 88 -7.08 6.97 -2.71
N ILE A 89 -6.27 6.44 -3.64
CA ILE A 89 -6.77 5.68 -4.81
C ILE A 89 -7.69 4.53 -4.39
N CYS A 90 -7.37 3.84 -3.30
CA CYS A 90 -8.14 2.68 -2.83
C CYS A 90 -9.52 3.08 -2.29
N ARG A 91 -9.61 4.18 -1.54
CA ARG A 91 -10.89 4.65 -0.97
C ARG A 91 -11.80 5.21 -2.05
N GLU A 92 -11.25 5.99 -2.98
CA GLU A 92 -12.01 6.47 -4.14
C GLU A 92 -12.49 5.31 -5.02
N GLY A 93 -11.62 4.34 -5.30
CA GLY A 93 -11.96 3.17 -6.11
C GLY A 93 -13.05 2.30 -5.49
N GLU A 94 -13.13 2.23 -4.16
CA GLU A 94 -14.19 1.51 -3.44
C GLU A 94 -15.42 2.36 -3.12
N GLY A 95 -15.38 3.67 -3.40
CA GLY A 95 -16.44 4.60 -3.01
C GLY A 95 -16.69 4.63 -1.50
N CYS A 96 -15.62 4.63 -0.69
CA CYS A 96 -15.74 4.67 0.77
C CYS A 96 -16.54 5.91 1.24
N GLN A 97 -17.44 5.72 2.21
CA GLN A 97 -18.25 6.82 2.76
C GLN A 97 -17.76 7.26 4.15
N ASP A 98 -17.17 6.34 4.91
CA ASP A 98 -16.82 6.56 6.33
C ASP A 98 -15.39 7.05 6.53
N TYR A 99 -14.58 7.08 5.46
CA TYR A 99 -13.16 7.44 5.53
C TYR A 99 -12.80 8.50 4.51
N PRO A 100 -12.03 9.53 4.90
CA PRO A 100 -11.72 10.66 4.03
C PRO A 100 -10.86 10.23 2.84
N HIS A 101 -11.17 10.78 1.67
CA HIS A 101 -10.48 10.45 0.43
C HIS A 101 -9.20 11.27 0.22
N ASP A 102 -9.07 12.42 0.87
CA ASP A 102 -7.92 13.33 0.79
C ASP A 102 -6.70 12.88 1.63
N LEU A 103 -6.81 11.76 2.36
CA LEU A 103 -5.69 11.13 3.06
C LEU A 103 -5.01 10.06 2.18
N GLY A 104 -4.05 10.49 1.36
CA GLY A 104 -3.27 9.63 0.47
C GLY A 104 -2.12 8.87 1.15
N CYS A 105 -1.58 7.89 0.43
CA CYS A 105 -0.39 7.13 0.87
C CYS A 105 0.90 7.93 0.68
N ILE A 106 1.89 7.64 1.52
CA ILE A 106 3.28 8.07 1.33
C ILE A 106 4.07 7.02 0.54
N PHE A 107 4.89 7.47 -0.41
CA PHE A 107 5.82 6.63 -1.15
C PHE A 107 7.24 7.16 -0.93
N LEU A 108 8.20 6.24 -0.90
CA LEU A 108 9.57 6.52 -0.48
C LEU A 108 10.59 6.09 -1.54
N GLY A 109 11.69 6.83 -1.61
CA GLY A 109 12.88 6.48 -2.40
C GLY A 109 12.80 6.89 -3.88
N LYS A 110 13.86 6.57 -4.62
CA LYS A 110 14.05 7.02 -6.02
C LYS A 110 12.88 6.73 -6.98
N PRO A 111 12.12 5.61 -6.87
CA PRO A 111 11.00 5.34 -7.78
C PRO A 111 9.91 6.41 -7.78
N VAL A 112 9.77 7.21 -6.71
CA VAL A 112 8.72 8.24 -6.62
C VAL A 112 8.84 9.33 -7.69
N LEU A 113 10.04 9.55 -8.23
CA LEU A 113 10.28 10.50 -9.32
C LEU A 113 9.57 10.13 -10.62
N GLN A 114 9.02 8.91 -10.70
CA GLN A 114 8.23 8.41 -11.83
C GLN A 114 6.72 8.48 -11.58
N ILE A 115 6.28 9.03 -10.45
CA ILE A 115 4.86 9.23 -10.17
C ILE A 115 4.38 10.46 -10.96
N ASN A 116 3.10 10.48 -11.33
CA ASN A 116 2.51 11.61 -12.03
C ASN A 116 2.21 12.75 -11.06
N SER A 117 2.69 13.95 -11.38
CA SER A 117 2.49 15.16 -10.55
C SER A 117 1.04 15.59 -10.39
N LYS A 118 0.10 15.02 -11.14
CA LYS A 118 -1.33 15.21 -10.89
C LYS A 118 -1.90 14.33 -9.78
N LEU A 119 -1.11 13.42 -9.21
CA LEU A 119 -1.55 12.47 -8.19
C LEU A 119 -1.09 12.86 -6.78
N GLY A 120 -0.18 13.82 -6.67
CA GLY A 120 0.49 14.15 -5.42
C GLY A 120 1.65 15.10 -5.65
N ARG A 121 2.50 15.19 -4.63
CA ARG A 121 3.64 16.09 -4.59
C ARG A 121 4.86 15.44 -3.95
N LEU A 122 6.03 15.85 -4.42
CA LEU A 122 7.31 15.56 -3.79
C LEU A 122 7.47 16.47 -2.56
N VAL A 123 8.00 15.95 -1.46
CA VAL A 123 8.24 16.66 -0.19
C VAL A 123 9.70 16.50 0.22
#